data_AF-A0A3M7BP09-F1
#
_entry.id   AF-A0A3M7BP09-F1
#
_cell.length_a   1.000
_cell.length_b   1.000
_cell.length_c   1.000
_cell.angle_alpha   90.00
_cell.angle_beta   90.00
_cell.angle_gamma   90.00
#
_symmetry.space_group_name_H-M   'P 1'
#
loop_
_entity.id
_entity.type
_entity.pdbx_description
1 polymer ?
#
loop_
_entity_poly.entity_id
_entity_poly.type
_entity_poly.pdbx_seq_one_letter_code
_entity_poly.pdbx_strand_id
1 'polypeptide(L)'
;MGRAQAHSKAPPPSDERLAKSLNDVAYDTREYLESATSKKESVLYLAYGSNLSNETFRGNRGIKPLSQINVQVPSLRLTFDLPGIPYAEPCFANSGSRDPDNDPTKPPTKYYTEKTPLLGPEGRPDEGYRKDRWHKGLIGVVYEVTPEDYAHIIATEGGGSSYHDVLVDCHPFASDDPCLPVPQNPTTPPFKARTLFAPATPPGENPPKDGGRFQRPDTSYAQPSARYLKLITDGANECGLPFEYCDYLHSIHPYTIKGAKQRVGQFVFLTLWLPVVSFIFLMSPMFQDEHGRQPQWLREFSGAIFKAVWASYDSFFKPMFGDGERSIADGGDDVDDGEDAVKNGRSLASRMSKSPIQPDEEKAEMQIRG
;
A
#
# COMPACT_ATOMS: atom_id res chain seq x y z
N MET A 1 5.09 -1.87 -34.16
CA MET A 1 3.94 -2.04 -33.22
C MET A 1 3.38 -3.44 -33.40
N GLY A 2 3.84 -4.40 -32.60
CA GLY A 2 3.26 -5.74 -32.59
C GLY A 2 1.97 -5.71 -31.77
N ARG A 3 0.87 -6.21 -32.35
CA ARG A 3 -0.36 -6.52 -31.60
C ARG A 3 0.01 -7.50 -30.49
N ALA A 4 -0.26 -7.16 -29.22
CA ALA A 4 -0.17 -8.11 -28.13
C ALA A 4 -1.01 -9.34 -28.48
N GLN A 5 -0.42 -10.54 -28.41
CA GLN A 5 -1.18 -11.78 -28.56
C GLN A 5 -2.22 -11.81 -27.45
N ALA A 6 -3.50 -12.00 -27.80
CA ALA A 6 -4.54 -12.23 -26.83
C ALA A 6 -4.23 -13.55 -26.10
N HIS A 7 -3.70 -13.48 -24.89
CA HIS A 7 -3.48 -14.66 -24.07
C HIS A 7 -4.85 -15.21 -23.67
N SER A 8 -5.15 -16.44 -24.07
CA SER A 8 -6.37 -17.14 -23.65
C SER A 8 -6.35 -17.36 -22.14
N LYS A 9 -7.45 -17.04 -21.46
CA LYS A 9 -7.67 -17.32 -20.03
C LYS A 9 -7.39 -18.80 -19.76
N ALA A 10 -6.63 -19.11 -18.71
CA ALA A 10 -6.39 -20.50 -18.32
C ALA A 10 -7.73 -21.13 -17.84
N PRO A 11 -7.89 -22.47 -17.93
CA PRO A 11 -9.09 -23.14 -17.42
C PRO A 11 -9.23 -22.95 -15.90
N PRO A 12 -10.41 -23.18 -15.31
CA PRO A 12 -10.55 -23.20 -13.85
C PRO A 12 -9.80 -24.40 -13.23
N PRO A 13 -9.30 -24.28 -11.98
CA PRO A 13 -8.76 -25.42 -11.25
C PRO A 13 -9.80 -26.51 -11.05
N SER A 14 -9.38 -27.77 -10.91
CA SER A 14 -10.31 -28.86 -10.63
C SER A 14 -10.85 -28.80 -9.20
N ASP A 15 -12.09 -29.25 -9.00
CA ASP A 15 -12.71 -29.32 -7.66
C ASP A 15 -11.88 -30.18 -6.69
N GLU A 16 -11.25 -31.24 -7.19
CA GLU A 16 -10.32 -32.07 -6.41
C GLU A 16 -9.10 -31.27 -5.94
N ARG A 17 -8.54 -30.40 -6.79
CA ARG A 17 -7.40 -29.55 -6.43
C ARG A 17 -7.80 -28.51 -5.38
N LEU A 18 -8.98 -27.91 -5.53
CA LEU A 18 -9.52 -26.96 -4.55
C LEU A 18 -9.78 -27.66 -3.21
N ALA A 19 -10.40 -28.84 -3.20
CA ALA A 19 -10.64 -29.61 -1.99
C ALA A 19 -9.32 -30.04 -1.30
N LYS A 20 -8.32 -30.46 -2.07
CA LYS A 20 -7.00 -30.83 -1.56
C LYS A 20 -6.31 -29.68 -0.84
N SER A 21 -6.49 -28.44 -1.32
CA SER A 21 -5.88 -27.25 -0.73
C SER A 21 -6.26 -27.01 0.73
N LEU A 22 -7.41 -27.51 1.19
CA LEU A 22 -7.84 -27.38 2.59
C LEU A 22 -6.89 -28.08 3.57
N ASN A 23 -6.11 -29.04 3.08
CA ASN A 23 -5.08 -29.73 3.86
C ASN A 23 -3.69 -29.12 3.67
N ASP A 24 -3.54 -28.06 2.87
CA ASP A 24 -2.27 -27.37 2.71
C ASP A 24 -1.91 -26.71 4.05
N VAL A 25 -0.68 -26.96 4.52
CA VAL A 25 -0.19 -26.44 5.80
C VAL A 25 0.73 -25.25 5.53
N ALA A 26 0.64 -24.24 6.40
CA ALA A 26 1.58 -23.13 6.43
C ALA A 26 2.97 -23.61 6.93
N TYR A 27 3.69 -24.36 6.10
CA TYR A 27 5.11 -24.64 6.30
C TYR A 27 5.95 -23.40 6.00
N ASP A 28 7.20 -23.37 6.48
CA ASP A 28 8.22 -22.52 5.87
C ASP A 28 8.23 -22.81 4.36
N THR A 29 8.24 -21.75 3.54
CA THR A 29 8.21 -21.84 2.08
C THR A 29 9.19 -22.89 1.55
N ARG A 30 10.35 -23.04 2.20
CA ARG A 30 11.37 -24.03 1.86
C ARG A 30 10.86 -25.46 1.95
N GLU A 31 10.34 -25.86 3.12
CA GLU A 31 9.84 -27.22 3.33
C GLU A 31 8.67 -27.53 2.39
N TYR A 32 7.83 -26.52 2.14
CA TYR A 32 6.74 -26.65 1.19
C TYR A 32 7.25 -26.88 -0.24
N LEU A 33 8.14 -26.02 -0.75
CA LEU A 33 8.69 -26.14 -2.10
C LEU A 33 9.45 -27.46 -2.29
N GLU A 34 10.30 -27.86 -1.34
CA GLU A 34 11.01 -29.14 -1.40
C GLU A 34 10.01 -30.32 -1.46
N SER A 35 8.95 -30.28 -0.63
CA SER A 35 7.91 -31.30 -0.63
C SER A 35 7.06 -31.31 -1.92
N ALA A 36 6.70 -30.13 -2.43
CA ALA A 36 5.87 -29.96 -3.61
C ALA A 36 6.62 -30.39 -4.87
N THR A 37 7.91 -30.04 -5.00
CA THR A 37 8.78 -30.50 -6.08
C THR A 37 8.96 -32.02 -6.03
N SER A 38 9.20 -32.58 -4.84
CA SER A 38 9.34 -34.04 -4.67
C SER A 38 8.07 -34.81 -5.05
N LYS A 39 6.90 -34.27 -4.68
CA LYS A 39 5.59 -34.87 -4.97
C LYS A 39 4.99 -34.47 -6.32
N LYS A 40 5.65 -33.54 -7.05
CA LYS A 40 5.14 -32.89 -8.27
C LYS A 40 3.75 -32.27 -8.09
N GLU A 41 3.52 -31.64 -6.94
CA GLU A 41 2.27 -30.98 -6.61
C GLU A 41 2.28 -29.52 -7.08
N SER A 42 1.19 -29.07 -7.67
CA SER A 42 1.00 -27.67 -8.08
C SER A 42 0.74 -26.77 -6.87
N VAL A 43 1.03 -25.48 -7.03
CA VAL A 43 0.81 -24.44 -6.01
C VAL A 43 -0.32 -23.53 -6.44
N LEU A 44 -1.28 -23.28 -5.54
CA LEU A 44 -2.30 -22.24 -5.73
C LEU A 44 -1.75 -20.92 -5.18
N TYR A 45 -1.48 -19.97 -6.08
CA TYR A 45 -0.91 -18.66 -5.77
C TYR A 45 -1.93 -17.55 -6.05
N LEU A 46 -2.25 -16.76 -5.03
CA LEU A 46 -3.12 -15.60 -5.13
C LEU A 46 -2.34 -14.36 -5.60
N ALA A 47 -2.73 -13.83 -6.75
CA ALA A 47 -2.28 -12.55 -7.27
C ALA A 47 -3.33 -11.45 -7.04
N TYR A 48 -2.88 -10.28 -6.60
CA TYR A 48 -3.74 -9.11 -6.36
C TYR A 48 -3.08 -7.77 -6.78
N GLY A 49 -1.79 -7.79 -7.12
CA GLY A 49 -1.02 -6.64 -7.57
C GLY A 49 -0.66 -6.73 -9.05
N SER A 50 0.58 -6.36 -9.40
CA SER A 50 1.06 -6.38 -10.79
C SER A 50 1.01 -7.77 -11.46
N ASN A 51 0.99 -8.85 -10.67
CA ASN A 51 0.83 -10.21 -11.18
C ASN A 51 -0.54 -10.53 -11.76
N LEU A 52 -1.52 -9.63 -11.63
CA LEU A 52 -2.77 -9.73 -12.38
C LEU A 52 -2.56 -9.51 -13.89
N SER A 53 -1.54 -8.73 -14.28
CA SER A 53 -1.28 -8.38 -15.68
C SER A 53 -0.58 -9.52 -16.42
N ASN A 54 -1.06 -9.84 -17.63
CA ASN A 54 -0.37 -10.76 -18.52
C ASN A 54 1.03 -10.26 -18.90
N GLU A 55 1.22 -8.94 -19.06
CA GLU A 55 2.55 -8.35 -19.33
C GLU A 55 3.56 -8.76 -18.26
N THR A 56 3.14 -8.74 -17.00
CA THR A 56 4.01 -9.00 -15.86
C THR A 56 4.12 -10.49 -15.55
N PHE A 57 3.00 -11.20 -15.47
CA PHE A 57 2.96 -12.61 -15.05
C PHE A 57 3.39 -13.55 -16.17
N ARG A 58 2.80 -13.41 -17.36
CA ARG A 58 3.06 -14.29 -18.51
C ARG A 58 4.19 -13.80 -19.40
N GLY A 59 4.33 -12.49 -19.55
CA GLY A 59 5.34 -11.84 -20.37
C GLY A 59 6.70 -11.83 -19.69
N ASN A 60 6.91 -10.87 -18.78
CA ASN A 60 8.20 -10.62 -18.16
C ASN A 60 8.74 -11.81 -17.35
N ARG A 61 7.85 -12.56 -16.67
CA ARG A 61 8.25 -13.76 -15.91
C ARG A 61 8.15 -15.07 -16.68
N GLY A 62 7.49 -15.08 -17.84
CA GLY A 62 7.31 -16.30 -18.63
C GLY A 62 6.40 -17.36 -18.01
N ILE A 63 5.66 -17.06 -16.94
CA ILE A 63 4.86 -18.04 -16.20
C ILE A 63 3.60 -18.39 -16.99
N LYS A 64 3.31 -19.68 -17.09
CA LYS A 64 2.11 -20.20 -17.76
C LYS A 64 1.25 -20.93 -16.74
N PRO A 65 0.21 -20.27 -16.18
CA PRO A 65 -0.63 -20.91 -15.18
C PRO A 65 -1.34 -22.14 -15.78
N LEU A 66 -1.36 -23.23 -15.02
CA LEU A 66 -2.05 -24.48 -15.32
C LEU A 66 -3.56 -24.25 -15.32
N SER A 67 -4.03 -23.46 -14.36
CA SER A 67 -5.42 -23.06 -14.21
C SER A 67 -5.52 -21.70 -13.50
N GLN A 68 -6.67 -21.05 -13.56
CA GLN A 68 -6.91 -19.79 -12.85
C GLN A 68 -8.38 -19.61 -12.43
N ILE A 69 -8.62 -18.94 -11.30
CA ILE A 69 -9.96 -18.64 -10.80
C ILE A 69 -10.00 -17.28 -10.09
N ASN A 70 -11.06 -16.50 -10.32
CA ASN A 70 -11.25 -15.20 -9.68
C ASN A 70 -11.83 -15.40 -8.29
N VAL A 71 -11.30 -14.70 -7.29
CA VAL A 71 -11.67 -14.91 -5.89
C VAL A 71 -11.83 -13.61 -5.10
N GLN A 72 -12.55 -13.72 -4.01
CA GLN A 72 -12.60 -12.75 -2.92
C GLN A 72 -11.96 -13.35 -1.66
N VAL A 73 -11.16 -12.56 -0.95
CA VAL A 73 -10.51 -12.92 0.31
C VAL A 73 -11.00 -11.98 1.43
N PRO A 74 -11.97 -12.39 2.26
CA PRO A 74 -12.57 -11.53 3.27
C PRO A 74 -11.62 -11.07 4.38
N SER A 75 -10.60 -11.87 4.69
CA SER A 75 -9.63 -11.59 5.76
C SER A 75 -8.54 -10.58 5.36
N LEU A 76 -8.47 -10.21 4.08
CA LEU A 76 -7.48 -9.28 3.55
C LEU A 76 -8.13 -8.07 2.88
N ARG A 77 -7.38 -6.98 2.79
CA ARG A 77 -7.67 -5.79 1.98
C ARG A 77 -6.45 -5.42 1.12
N LEU A 78 -6.70 -4.74 0.01
CA LEU A 78 -5.64 -4.17 -0.83
C LEU A 78 -5.12 -2.89 -0.16
N THR A 79 -3.81 -2.77 -0.02
CA THR A 79 -3.14 -1.54 0.43
C THR A 79 -2.11 -1.08 -0.59
N PHE A 80 -1.76 0.20 -0.56
CA PHE A 80 -0.65 0.77 -1.34
C PHE A 80 0.32 1.45 -0.38
N ASP A 81 0.96 0.62 0.44
CA ASP A 81 1.81 1.07 1.54
C ASP A 81 3.26 0.59 1.34
N LEU A 82 3.57 -0.24 0.33
CA LEU A 82 4.91 -0.78 0.12
C LEU A 82 5.81 0.28 -0.49
N PRO A 83 6.84 0.77 0.22
CA PRO A 83 7.60 1.91 -0.26
C PRO A 83 8.47 1.49 -1.44
N GLY A 84 8.39 2.26 -2.52
CA GLY A 84 9.25 2.11 -3.70
C GLY A 84 10.33 3.18 -3.72
N ILE A 85 10.47 3.85 -4.86
CA ILE A 85 11.49 4.88 -5.10
C ILE A 85 10.79 6.24 -5.25
N PRO A 86 11.11 7.23 -4.40
CA PRO A 86 10.57 8.59 -4.52
C PRO A 86 10.73 9.17 -5.93
N TYR A 87 9.78 10.01 -6.34
CA TYR A 87 9.69 10.65 -7.67
C TYR A 87 9.52 9.71 -8.87
N ALA A 88 9.60 8.39 -8.71
CA ALA A 88 9.38 7.43 -9.79
C ALA A 88 8.17 6.54 -9.50
N GLU A 89 8.32 5.61 -8.55
CA GLU A 89 7.30 4.66 -8.15
C GLU A 89 7.20 4.67 -6.63
N PRO A 90 6.47 5.63 -6.05
CA PRO A 90 6.59 5.90 -4.62
C PRO A 90 6.10 4.77 -3.74
N CYS A 91 5.06 4.06 -4.19
CA CYS A 91 4.57 2.87 -3.51
C CYS A 91 3.99 1.81 -4.45
N PHE A 92 3.98 0.58 -3.96
CA PHE A 92 3.41 -0.60 -4.60
C PHE A 92 2.27 -1.19 -3.77
N ALA A 93 1.50 -2.09 -4.40
CA ALA A 93 0.39 -2.77 -3.75
C ALA A 93 0.92 -3.83 -2.78
N ASN A 94 0.19 -4.02 -1.68
CA ASN A 94 0.38 -5.07 -0.70
C ASN A 94 -0.99 -5.56 -0.23
N SER A 95 -1.01 -6.64 0.54
CA SER A 95 -2.16 -7.03 1.31
C SER A 95 -2.04 -6.53 2.76
N GLY A 96 -3.17 -6.15 3.35
CA GLY A 96 -3.29 -5.84 4.78
C GLY A 96 -4.36 -6.73 5.41
N SER A 97 -4.21 -7.08 6.68
CA SER A 97 -5.30 -7.72 7.42
C SER A 97 -6.55 -6.83 7.41
N ARG A 98 -7.70 -7.45 7.20
CA ARG A 98 -9.02 -6.80 7.23
C ARG A 98 -9.80 -7.32 8.41
N ASP A 99 -10.47 -6.41 9.09
CA ASP A 99 -11.44 -6.71 10.14
C ASP A 99 -12.84 -6.39 9.59
N PRO A 100 -13.61 -7.40 9.14
CA PRO A 100 -14.92 -7.19 8.53
C PRO A 100 -15.94 -6.53 9.48
N ASP A 101 -15.79 -6.71 10.79
CA ASP A 101 -16.73 -6.19 11.79
C ASP A 101 -16.58 -4.67 11.98
N ASN A 102 -15.39 -4.15 11.67
CA ASN A 102 -15.05 -2.74 11.76
C ASN A 102 -15.07 -2.03 10.40
N ASP A 103 -15.52 -2.68 9.33
CA ASP A 103 -15.69 -2.00 8.06
C ASP A 103 -16.83 -0.99 8.12
N PRO A 104 -16.66 0.17 7.45
CA PRO A 104 -17.74 1.15 7.37
C PRO A 104 -18.94 0.53 6.64
N THR A 105 -20.02 0.31 7.39
CA THR A 105 -21.25 -0.38 6.96
C THR A 105 -22.09 0.41 5.96
N LYS A 106 -21.71 1.65 5.67
CA LYS A 106 -22.34 2.50 4.66
C LYS A 106 -21.26 3.16 3.81
N PRO A 107 -21.39 3.20 2.47
CA PRO A 107 -20.65 4.19 1.70
C PRO A 107 -20.96 5.56 2.33
N PRO A 108 -19.99 6.49 2.43
CA PRO A 108 -20.22 7.77 3.09
C PRO A 108 -21.48 8.40 2.49
N THR A 109 -22.56 8.45 3.27
CA THR A 109 -23.81 9.10 2.89
C THR A 109 -23.52 10.60 2.86
N LYS A 110 -22.98 11.09 1.75
CA LYS A 110 -22.84 12.51 1.50
C LYS A 110 -24.09 12.96 0.73
N TYR A 111 -24.80 13.93 1.27
CA TYR A 111 -25.84 14.67 0.57
C TYR A 111 -25.18 15.36 -0.64
N TYR A 112 -25.21 14.72 -1.81
CA TYR A 112 -24.92 15.37 -3.07
C TYR A 112 -26.07 16.34 -3.33
N THR A 113 -25.95 17.57 -2.87
CA THR A 113 -26.77 18.65 -3.43
C THR A 113 -26.20 18.99 -4.80
N GLU A 114 -27.03 19.44 -5.74
CA GLU A 114 -26.58 19.89 -7.07
C GLU A 114 -25.48 20.97 -7.03
N LYS A 115 -25.21 21.54 -5.85
CA LYS A 115 -24.20 22.57 -5.59
C LYS A 115 -22.81 22.04 -5.21
N THR A 116 -22.65 20.74 -4.94
CA THR A 116 -21.34 20.16 -4.57
C THR A 116 -20.23 20.36 -5.63
N PRO A 117 -20.52 20.36 -6.95
CA PRO A 117 -19.52 20.71 -7.98
C PRO A 117 -19.03 22.17 -7.94
N LEU A 118 -19.80 23.08 -7.32
CA LEU A 118 -19.53 24.52 -7.24
C LEU A 118 -18.75 24.92 -5.99
N LEU A 119 -18.57 23.99 -5.04
CA LEU A 119 -17.72 24.22 -3.87
C LEU A 119 -16.26 24.20 -4.34
N GLY A 120 -15.52 25.27 -4.02
CA GLY A 120 -14.07 25.34 -4.20
C GLY A 120 -13.35 24.24 -3.41
N PRO A 121 -12.01 24.10 -3.56
CA PRO A 121 -11.22 23.08 -2.89
C PRO A 121 -11.48 22.99 -1.37
N GLU A 122 -11.75 24.12 -0.73
CA GLU A 122 -12.01 24.26 0.71
C GLU A 122 -13.43 23.86 1.16
N GLY A 123 -14.39 23.79 0.24
CA GLY A 123 -15.78 23.45 0.56
C GLY A 123 -16.12 21.98 0.36
N ARG A 124 -15.21 21.19 -0.22
CA ARG A 124 -15.41 19.75 -0.40
C ARG A 124 -15.08 19.04 0.92
N PRO A 125 -16.03 18.27 1.50
CA PRO A 125 -15.73 17.50 2.70
C PRO A 125 -14.59 16.54 2.38
N ASP A 126 -13.52 16.55 3.17
CA ASP A 126 -12.36 15.66 3.01
C ASP A 126 -12.87 14.24 2.72
N GLU A 127 -12.61 13.78 1.49
CA GLU A 127 -13.09 12.48 1.01
C GLU A 127 -12.07 11.38 1.27
N GLY A 128 -11.02 11.69 2.04
CA GLY A 128 -9.84 10.85 2.16
C GLY A 128 -9.20 10.61 0.80
N TYR A 129 -8.11 9.86 0.79
CA TYR A 129 -7.55 9.40 -0.46
C TYR A 129 -8.37 8.22 -1.02
N ARG A 130 -8.63 8.22 -2.34
CA ARG A 130 -9.60 7.30 -2.97
C ARG A 130 -9.26 5.82 -2.83
N LYS A 131 -8.00 5.48 -2.55
CA LYS A 131 -7.57 4.09 -2.33
C LYS A 131 -8.21 3.46 -1.08
N ASP A 132 -8.68 4.27 -0.12
CA ASP A 132 -9.25 3.77 1.13
C ASP A 132 -10.76 3.52 1.04
N ARG A 133 -11.37 3.65 -0.16
CA ARG A 133 -12.83 3.51 -0.38
C ARG A 133 -13.32 2.08 -0.58
N TRP A 134 -12.40 1.12 -0.74
CA TRP A 134 -12.77 -0.28 -0.87
C TRP A 134 -12.86 -0.92 0.52
N HIS A 135 -14.07 -1.33 0.89
CA HIS A 135 -14.39 -1.85 2.22
C HIS A 135 -14.88 -3.31 2.17
N LYS A 136 -14.65 -3.99 1.04
CA LYS A 136 -14.90 -5.43 0.89
C LYS A 136 -13.59 -6.18 1.00
N GLY A 137 -13.68 -7.52 1.04
CA GLY A 137 -12.49 -8.37 0.93
C GLY A 137 -11.63 -8.05 -0.29
N LEU A 138 -10.34 -8.40 -0.21
CA LEU A 138 -9.38 -8.31 -1.30
C LEU A 138 -9.89 -9.13 -2.50
N ILE A 139 -9.84 -8.53 -3.69
CA ILE A 139 -10.21 -9.20 -4.94
C ILE A 139 -8.94 -9.50 -5.72
N GLY A 140 -8.85 -10.73 -6.23
CA GLY A 140 -7.68 -11.20 -6.94
C GLY A 140 -7.96 -12.43 -7.80
N VAL A 141 -6.89 -13.00 -8.32
CA VAL A 141 -6.91 -14.21 -9.13
C VAL A 141 -6.00 -15.23 -8.49
N VAL A 142 -6.50 -16.43 -8.26
CA VAL A 142 -5.65 -17.56 -7.91
C VAL A 142 -5.19 -18.22 -9.19
N TYR A 143 -3.88 -18.32 -9.36
CA TYR A 143 -3.21 -19.09 -10.41
C TYR A 143 -2.71 -20.41 -9.84
N GLU A 144 -2.97 -21.50 -10.54
CA GLU A 144 -2.27 -22.76 -10.30
C GLU A 144 -0.98 -22.78 -11.09
N VAL A 145 0.16 -22.90 -10.41
CA VAL A 145 1.50 -22.85 -11.00
C VAL A 145 2.34 -24.06 -10.57
N THR A 146 3.45 -24.31 -11.27
CA THR A 146 4.40 -25.33 -10.82
C THR A 146 5.23 -24.82 -9.63
N PRO A 147 5.84 -25.71 -8.84
CA PRO A 147 6.77 -25.30 -7.77
C PRO A 147 7.92 -24.42 -8.26
N GLU A 148 8.43 -24.67 -9.47
CA GLU A 148 9.51 -23.90 -10.07
C GLU A 148 9.05 -22.48 -10.43
N ASP A 149 7.87 -22.35 -11.05
CA ASP A 149 7.26 -21.06 -11.33
C ASP A 149 6.97 -20.30 -10.03
N TYR A 150 6.50 -21.00 -8.98
CA TYR A 150 6.27 -20.39 -7.67
C TYR A 150 7.57 -19.89 -7.02
N ALA A 151 8.64 -20.67 -7.06
CA ALA A 151 9.96 -20.24 -6.60
C ALA A 151 10.45 -19.00 -7.37
N HIS A 152 10.19 -18.94 -8.68
CA HIS A 152 10.51 -17.78 -9.50
C HIS A 152 9.70 -16.53 -9.13
N ILE A 153 8.41 -16.67 -8.78
CA ILE A 153 7.59 -15.57 -8.23
C ILE A 153 8.22 -15.02 -6.96
N ILE A 154 8.57 -15.89 -6.01
CA ILE A 154 9.16 -15.50 -4.72
C ILE A 154 10.51 -14.79 -4.92
N ALA A 155 11.33 -15.31 -5.83
CA ALA A 155 12.62 -14.72 -6.17
C ALA A 155 12.47 -13.29 -6.71
N THR A 156 11.44 -13.02 -7.50
CA THR A 156 11.25 -11.75 -8.22
C THR A 156 10.45 -10.71 -7.42
N GLU A 157 9.65 -11.11 -6.44
CA GLU A 157 8.88 -10.18 -5.58
C GLU A 157 9.67 -9.61 -4.39
N GLY A 158 10.96 -9.93 -4.28
CA GLY A 158 11.86 -9.36 -3.26
C GLY A 158 12.74 -10.37 -2.53
N GLY A 159 12.97 -11.55 -3.13
CA GLY A 159 13.95 -12.54 -2.65
C GLY A 159 13.69 -13.03 -1.22
N GLY A 160 12.43 -13.05 -0.77
CA GLY A 160 12.04 -13.45 0.58
C GLY A 160 12.50 -12.50 1.71
N SER A 161 12.84 -11.25 1.40
CA SER A 161 13.38 -10.30 2.39
C SER A 161 12.31 -9.51 3.15
N SER A 162 11.14 -9.28 2.55
CA SER A 162 10.08 -8.41 3.09
C SER A 162 8.67 -9.02 3.09
N TYR A 163 8.42 -10.03 2.25
CA TYR A 163 7.15 -10.75 2.22
C TYR A 163 7.23 -12.08 2.97
N HIS A 164 6.22 -12.34 3.79
CA HIS A 164 5.92 -13.65 4.33
C HIS A 164 4.95 -14.37 3.40
N ASP A 165 5.23 -15.64 3.18
CA ASP A 165 4.32 -16.51 2.49
C ASP A 165 3.24 -16.98 3.48
N VAL A 166 1.99 -16.58 3.23
CA VAL A 166 0.85 -16.87 4.09
C VAL A 166 -0.23 -17.63 3.33
N LEU A 167 -0.94 -18.50 4.05
CA LEU A 167 -2.05 -19.27 3.49
C LEU A 167 -3.37 -18.58 3.84
N VAL A 168 -4.21 -18.32 2.84
CA VAL A 168 -5.45 -17.55 3.01
C VAL A 168 -6.66 -18.28 2.43
N ASP A 169 -7.81 -18.05 3.05
CA ASP A 169 -9.11 -18.55 2.58
C ASP A 169 -9.61 -17.70 1.40
N CYS A 170 -9.67 -18.34 0.24
CA CYS A 170 -10.14 -17.74 -1.01
C CYS A 170 -11.54 -18.27 -1.33
N HIS A 171 -12.47 -17.35 -1.56
CA HIS A 171 -13.83 -17.68 -1.95
C HIS A 171 -14.00 -17.41 -3.45
N PRO A 172 -14.31 -18.42 -4.28
CA PRO A 172 -14.58 -18.21 -5.70
C PRO A 172 -15.88 -17.41 -5.87
N PHE A 173 -15.97 -16.62 -6.94
CA PHE A 173 -17.25 -16.00 -7.30
C PHE A 173 -18.25 -17.06 -7.76
N ALA A 174 -19.52 -16.87 -7.42
CA ALA A 174 -20.59 -17.82 -7.79
C ALA A 174 -20.89 -17.83 -9.30
N SER A 175 -20.46 -16.80 -10.02
CA SER A 175 -20.63 -16.63 -11.46
C SER A 175 -19.41 -15.89 -12.01
N ASP A 176 -19.05 -16.22 -13.26
CA ASP A 176 -18.03 -15.52 -14.04
C ASP A 176 -18.53 -14.21 -14.66
N ASP A 177 -19.80 -13.83 -14.45
CA ASP A 177 -20.36 -12.57 -14.94
C ASP A 177 -19.78 -11.36 -14.17
N PRO A 178 -18.95 -10.51 -14.80
CA PRO A 178 -18.33 -9.37 -14.14
C PRO A 178 -19.33 -8.24 -13.82
N CYS A 179 -20.55 -8.29 -14.35
CA CYS A 179 -21.59 -7.29 -14.06
C CYS A 179 -22.19 -7.46 -12.67
N LEU A 180 -22.03 -8.63 -12.05
CA LEU A 180 -22.57 -8.89 -10.73
C LEU A 180 -21.80 -8.12 -9.65
N PRO A 181 -22.49 -7.55 -8.65
CA PRO A 181 -21.84 -6.83 -7.58
C PRO A 181 -21.00 -7.77 -6.70
N VAL A 182 -19.91 -7.26 -6.15
CA VAL A 182 -19.09 -8.01 -5.20
C VAL A 182 -19.86 -8.10 -3.87
N PRO A 183 -20.06 -9.30 -3.29
CA PRO A 183 -20.73 -9.40 -2.00
C PRO A 183 -19.84 -8.83 -0.88
N GLN A 184 -20.45 -8.25 0.16
CA GLN A 184 -19.70 -7.82 1.36
C GLN A 184 -19.05 -9.04 2.05
N ASN A 185 -19.80 -10.14 2.12
CA ASN A 185 -19.40 -11.41 2.69
C ASN A 185 -19.68 -12.52 1.67
N PRO A 186 -18.66 -13.23 1.15
CA PRO A 186 -18.87 -14.33 0.23
C PRO A 186 -19.53 -15.53 0.92
N THR A 187 -20.38 -16.23 0.19
CA THR A 187 -21.12 -17.41 0.69
C THR A 187 -20.64 -18.73 0.08
N THR A 188 -19.77 -18.67 -0.93
CA THR A 188 -19.20 -19.85 -1.58
C THR A 188 -18.23 -20.57 -0.64
N PRO A 189 -18.07 -21.90 -0.75
CA PRO A 189 -17.10 -22.62 0.08
C PRO A 189 -15.68 -22.14 -0.22
N PRO A 190 -14.85 -21.88 0.82
CA PRO A 190 -13.48 -21.44 0.61
C PRO A 190 -12.57 -22.60 0.18
N PHE A 191 -11.44 -22.23 -0.41
CA PHE A 191 -10.27 -23.08 -0.59
C PHE A 191 -9.02 -22.29 -0.18
N LYS A 192 -7.88 -22.97 0.02
CA LYS A 192 -6.64 -22.31 0.43
C LYS A 192 -5.78 -21.93 -0.76
N ALA A 193 -5.21 -20.73 -0.72
CA ALA A 193 -4.14 -20.32 -1.63
C ALA A 193 -3.02 -19.63 -0.86
N ARG A 194 -1.81 -19.74 -1.39
CA ARG A 194 -0.63 -19.02 -0.89
C ARG A 194 -0.60 -17.61 -1.47
N THR A 195 -0.17 -16.66 -0.66
CA THR A 195 0.00 -15.28 -1.06
C THR A 195 1.20 -14.66 -0.37
N LEU A 196 1.78 -13.65 -1.00
CA LEU A 196 2.86 -12.87 -0.42
C LEU A 196 2.26 -11.70 0.36
N PHE A 197 2.55 -11.64 1.66
CA PHE A 197 2.07 -10.62 2.58
C PHE A 197 3.26 -9.96 3.29
N ALA A 198 3.38 -8.63 3.18
CA ALA A 198 4.40 -7.88 3.91
C ALA A 198 3.74 -7.15 5.11
N PRO A 199 3.71 -7.75 6.32
CA PRO A 199 3.03 -7.18 7.47
C PRO A 199 3.57 -5.79 7.77
N ALA A 200 2.65 -4.85 7.94
CA ALA A 200 2.97 -3.56 8.52
C ALA A 200 3.23 -3.76 10.02
N THR A 201 4.23 -3.05 10.57
CA THR A 201 4.40 -2.96 12.02
C THR A 201 3.19 -2.20 12.59
N PRO A 202 2.57 -2.67 13.67
CA PRO A 202 1.47 -1.95 14.32
C PRO A 202 1.89 -0.53 14.74
N PRO A 203 0.97 0.44 14.72
CA PRO A 203 1.27 1.80 15.17
C PRO A 203 1.79 1.81 16.62
N GLY A 204 2.97 2.43 16.84
CA GLY A 204 3.59 2.53 18.16
C GLY A 204 4.57 1.41 18.52
N GLU A 205 4.69 0.38 17.68
CA GLU A 205 5.72 -0.65 17.83
C GLU A 205 6.96 -0.34 16.98
N ASN A 206 8.13 -0.69 17.50
CA ASN A 206 9.37 -0.52 16.75
C ASN A 206 9.44 -1.58 15.64
N PRO A 207 9.92 -1.23 14.43
CA PRO A 207 10.17 -2.23 13.39
C PRO A 207 11.12 -3.30 13.93
N PRO A 208 10.99 -4.57 13.51
CA PRO A 208 11.81 -5.65 14.04
C PRO A 208 13.31 -5.34 13.89
N LYS A 209 14.10 -5.69 14.92
CA LYS A 209 15.55 -5.42 14.96
C LYS A 209 16.32 -6.21 13.89
N ASP A 210 15.82 -7.39 13.53
CA ASP A 210 16.46 -8.36 12.64
C ASP A 210 15.77 -8.42 11.28
N GLY A 211 15.93 -7.37 10.49
CA GLY A 211 15.29 -7.28 9.17
C GLY A 211 13.77 -7.15 9.25
N GLY A 212 13.17 -6.70 8.16
CA GLY A 212 11.76 -6.37 8.10
C GLY A 212 11.49 -5.33 7.04
N ARG A 213 10.22 -5.19 6.69
CA ARG A 213 9.76 -4.22 5.71
C ARG A 213 10.08 -2.79 6.19
N PHE A 214 10.74 -2.01 5.34
CA PHE A 214 10.80 -0.56 5.53
C PHE A 214 9.38 0.01 5.41
N GLN A 215 8.94 0.74 6.44
CA GLN A 215 7.58 1.28 6.54
C GLN A 215 7.65 2.80 6.64
N ARG A 216 6.81 3.48 5.86
CA ARG A 216 6.62 4.94 5.96
C ARG A 216 5.81 5.27 7.22
N PRO A 217 6.00 6.44 7.85
CA PRO A 217 5.25 6.84 9.03
C PRO A 217 3.73 6.81 8.84
N ASP A 218 3.24 7.33 7.72
CA ASP A 218 1.86 7.21 7.28
C ASP A 218 1.79 6.26 6.07
N THR A 219 1.24 5.06 6.29
CA THR A 219 1.09 4.02 5.27
C THR A 219 0.04 4.37 4.20
N SER A 220 -0.85 5.31 4.49
CA SER A 220 -1.91 5.78 3.58
C SER A 220 -1.49 6.97 2.73
N TYR A 221 -0.38 7.65 3.06
CA TYR A 221 0.02 8.91 2.40
C TYR A 221 0.35 8.77 0.91
N ALA A 222 1.20 7.80 0.56
CA ALA A 222 1.81 7.71 -0.77
C ALA A 222 0.81 7.33 -1.87
N GLN A 223 1.11 7.79 -3.09
CA GLN A 223 0.34 7.48 -4.30
C GLN A 223 1.14 6.53 -5.21
N PRO A 224 0.51 5.45 -5.74
CA PRO A 224 1.17 4.57 -6.69
C PRO A 224 1.38 5.27 -8.03
N SER A 225 2.40 4.84 -8.79
CA SER A 225 2.68 5.42 -10.11
C SER A 225 1.56 5.12 -11.12
N ALA A 226 1.40 5.98 -12.13
CA ALA A 226 0.47 5.72 -13.24
C ALA A 226 0.81 4.42 -13.99
N ARG A 227 2.10 4.13 -14.16
CA ARG A 227 2.58 2.90 -14.80
C ARG A 227 2.16 1.66 -13.99
N TYR A 228 2.34 1.69 -12.67
CA TYR A 228 2.01 0.57 -11.80
C TYR A 228 0.50 0.35 -11.68
N LEU A 229 -0.28 1.42 -11.51
CA LEU A 229 -1.74 1.33 -11.53
C LEU A 229 -2.24 0.73 -12.85
N LYS A 230 -1.66 1.12 -13.98
CA LYS A 230 -2.00 0.55 -15.30
C LYS A 230 -1.83 -0.97 -15.33
N LEU A 231 -0.76 -1.52 -14.74
CA LEU A 231 -0.58 -2.97 -14.65
C LEU A 231 -1.73 -3.64 -13.90
N ILE A 232 -2.14 -3.07 -12.77
CA ILE A 232 -3.22 -3.62 -11.95
C ILE A 232 -4.57 -3.50 -12.68
N THR A 233 -4.88 -2.35 -13.27
CA THR A 233 -6.14 -2.12 -13.98
C THR A 233 -6.24 -2.97 -15.25
N ASP A 234 -5.17 -3.05 -16.04
CA ASP A 234 -5.14 -3.88 -17.25
C ASP A 234 -5.28 -5.36 -16.87
N GLY A 235 -4.54 -5.82 -15.85
CA GLY A 235 -4.65 -7.19 -15.35
C GLY A 235 -6.03 -7.56 -14.82
N ALA A 236 -6.68 -6.64 -14.09
CA ALA A 236 -8.06 -6.81 -13.63
C ALA A 236 -9.04 -7.00 -14.80
N ASN A 237 -8.90 -6.17 -15.85
CA ASN A 237 -9.70 -6.27 -17.06
C ASN A 237 -9.41 -7.58 -17.83
N GLU A 238 -8.13 -7.93 -18.01
CA GLU A 238 -7.68 -9.15 -18.69
C GLU A 238 -8.19 -10.43 -18.01
N CYS A 239 -8.27 -10.43 -16.68
CA CYS A 239 -8.77 -11.56 -15.90
C CYS A 239 -10.31 -11.58 -15.75
N GLY A 240 -11.00 -10.52 -16.20
CA GLY A 240 -12.44 -10.37 -16.05
C GLY A 240 -12.87 -10.28 -14.59
N LEU A 241 -12.17 -9.46 -13.79
CA LEU A 241 -12.61 -9.15 -12.44
C LEU A 241 -13.93 -8.34 -12.46
N PRO A 242 -14.73 -8.36 -11.38
CA PRO A 242 -16.00 -7.65 -11.32
C PRO A 242 -15.86 -6.15 -11.64
N PHE A 243 -16.80 -5.60 -12.41
CA PHE A 243 -16.75 -4.20 -12.85
C PHE A 243 -16.77 -3.22 -11.68
N GLU A 244 -17.48 -3.53 -10.60
CA GLU A 244 -17.44 -2.72 -9.37
C GLU A 244 -16.02 -2.57 -8.82
N TYR A 245 -15.21 -3.63 -8.86
CA TYR A 245 -13.83 -3.59 -8.40
C TYR A 245 -12.93 -2.86 -9.41
N CYS A 246 -13.15 -3.07 -10.71
CA CYS A 246 -12.45 -2.33 -11.74
C CYS A 246 -12.70 -0.83 -11.61
N ASP A 247 -13.94 -0.39 -11.39
CA ASP A 247 -14.29 1.02 -11.19
C ASP A 247 -13.58 1.62 -9.97
N TYR A 248 -13.50 0.85 -8.87
CA TYR A 248 -12.69 1.23 -7.71
C TYR A 248 -11.22 1.45 -8.10
N LEU A 249 -10.58 0.50 -8.80
CA LEU A 249 -9.17 0.61 -9.19
C LEU A 249 -8.92 1.83 -10.11
N HIS A 250 -9.81 2.09 -11.07
CA HIS A 250 -9.72 3.26 -11.95
C HIS A 250 -9.95 4.58 -11.22
N SER A 251 -10.63 4.57 -10.07
CA SER A 251 -10.86 5.78 -9.28
C SER A 251 -9.60 6.26 -8.54
N ILE A 252 -8.60 5.38 -8.34
CA ILE A 252 -7.36 5.68 -7.62
C ILE A 252 -6.52 6.67 -8.44
N HIS A 253 -6.12 7.78 -7.84
CA HIS A 253 -5.31 8.78 -8.54
C HIS A 253 -3.83 8.37 -8.59
N PRO A 254 -3.19 8.34 -9.77
CA PRO A 254 -1.76 8.09 -9.83
C PRO A 254 -0.94 9.27 -9.30
N TYR A 255 0.25 8.96 -8.79
CA TYR A 255 1.31 9.94 -8.58
C TYR A 255 1.70 10.57 -9.92
N THR A 256 1.76 11.90 -9.92
CA THR A 256 2.18 12.75 -11.05
C THR A 256 3.01 13.92 -10.55
N ILE A 257 4.07 14.25 -11.27
CA ILE A 257 4.89 15.43 -10.99
C ILE A 257 4.17 16.66 -11.53
N LYS A 258 3.93 17.65 -10.68
CA LYS A 258 3.19 18.87 -11.03
C LYS A 258 4.11 20.06 -11.31
N GLY A 259 5.19 20.22 -10.54
CA GLY A 259 6.07 21.39 -10.62
C GLY A 259 7.38 21.16 -11.39
N ALA A 260 7.97 22.25 -11.90
CA ALA A 260 9.30 22.22 -12.51
C ALA A 260 10.40 21.89 -11.49
N LYS A 261 10.27 22.39 -10.25
CA LYS A 261 11.18 22.09 -9.13
C LYS A 261 11.24 20.58 -8.86
N GLN A 262 10.08 19.93 -8.81
CA GLN A 262 9.95 18.48 -8.64
C GLN A 262 10.57 17.71 -9.82
N ARG A 263 10.50 18.21 -11.06
CA ARG A 263 11.18 17.56 -12.22
C ARG A 263 12.69 17.60 -12.09
N VAL A 264 13.25 18.72 -11.64
CA VAL A 264 14.69 18.82 -11.35
C VAL A 264 15.07 17.88 -10.21
N GLY A 265 14.29 17.88 -9.13
CA GLY A 265 14.47 16.95 -8.01
C GLY A 265 14.44 15.50 -8.43
N GLN A 266 13.44 15.10 -9.23
CA GLN A 266 13.35 13.77 -9.83
C GLN A 266 14.62 13.41 -10.60
N PHE A 267 15.07 14.28 -11.50
CA PHE A 267 16.25 14.03 -12.31
C PHE A 267 17.48 13.81 -11.42
N VAL A 268 17.76 14.73 -10.50
CA VAL A 268 18.93 14.64 -9.60
C VAL A 268 18.84 13.40 -8.71
N PHE A 269 17.66 13.13 -8.13
CA PHE A 269 17.43 11.99 -7.25
C PHE A 269 17.63 10.66 -7.97
N LEU A 270 17.04 10.50 -9.15
CA LEU A 270 17.15 9.26 -9.92
C LEU A 270 18.56 9.08 -10.48
N THR A 271 19.24 10.12 -10.94
CA THR A 271 20.64 9.99 -11.36
C THR A 271 21.55 9.52 -10.23
N LEU A 272 21.29 9.97 -9.00
CA LEU A 272 22.07 9.57 -7.83
C LEU A 272 21.75 8.13 -7.39
N TRP A 273 20.46 7.81 -7.18
CA TRP A 273 20.07 6.57 -6.51
C TRP A 273 19.69 5.43 -7.44
N LEU A 274 19.16 5.71 -8.64
CA LEU A 274 18.70 4.66 -9.55
C LEU A 274 19.83 3.71 -9.97
N PRO A 275 21.08 4.14 -10.26
CA PRO A 275 22.16 3.21 -10.55
C PRO A 275 22.48 2.26 -9.39
N VAL A 276 22.49 2.79 -8.16
CA VAL A 276 22.76 2.00 -6.94
C VAL A 276 21.66 0.96 -6.72
N VAL A 277 20.40 1.39 -6.78
CA VAL A 277 19.24 0.51 -6.60
C VAL A 277 19.15 -0.53 -7.73
N SER A 278 19.37 -0.11 -8.98
CA SER A 278 19.38 -1.01 -10.14
C SER A 278 20.49 -2.05 -10.05
N PHE A 279 21.67 -1.68 -9.54
CA PHE A 279 22.76 -2.62 -9.31
C PHE A 279 22.35 -3.70 -8.30
N ILE A 280 21.71 -3.34 -7.18
CA ILE A 280 21.22 -4.32 -6.18
C ILE A 280 20.23 -5.30 -6.82
N PHE A 281 19.25 -4.80 -7.60
CA PHE A 281 18.26 -5.65 -8.26
C PHE A 281 18.86 -6.52 -9.37
N LEU A 282 19.79 -5.99 -10.16
CA LEU A 282 20.43 -6.75 -11.24
C LEU A 282 21.39 -7.83 -10.72
N MET A 283 22.05 -7.55 -9.59
CA MET A 283 22.96 -8.50 -8.96
C MET A 283 22.22 -9.54 -8.12
N SER A 284 21.00 -9.24 -7.67
CA SER A 284 20.18 -10.12 -6.83
C SER A 284 20.13 -11.58 -7.32
N PRO A 285 19.83 -11.88 -8.60
CA PRO A 285 19.74 -13.27 -9.07
C PRO A 285 21.04 -14.07 -8.97
N MET A 286 22.20 -13.41 -9.04
CA MET A 286 23.50 -14.10 -8.92
C MET A 286 23.82 -14.53 -7.48
N PHE A 287 23.11 -13.97 -6.51
CA PHE A 287 23.22 -14.31 -5.10
C PHE A 287 21.99 -15.07 -4.59
N GLN A 288 21.09 -15.49 -5.48
CA GLN A 288 19.96 -16.32 -5.09
C GLN A 288 20.43 -17.76 -4.90
N ASP A 289 19.97 -18.39 -3.82
CA ASP A 289 20.06 -19.84 -3.69
C ASP A 289 19.13 -20.53 -4.71
N GLU A 290 19.22 -21.86 -4.78
CA GLU A 290 18.36 -22.71 -5.63
C GLU A 290 16.84 -22.57 -5.35
N HIS A 291 16.47 -21.78 -4.35
CA HIS A 291 15.10 -21.53 -3.90
C HIS A 291 14.70 -20.04 -3.98
N GLY A 292 15.53 -19.20 -4.59
CA GLY A 292 15.21 -17.79 -4.86
C GLY A 292 15.42 -16.82 -3.68
N ARG A 293 16.02 -17.25 -2.57
CA ARG A 293 16.30 -16.39 -1.40
C ARG A 293 17.74 -15.86 -1.43
N GLN A 294 17.92 -14.66 -0.88
CA GLN A 294 19.23 -14.00 -0.77
C GLN A 294 19.92 -14.28 0.58
N PRO A 295 21.27 -14.30 0.63
CA PRO A 295 22.06 -14.32 1.86
C PRO A 295 21.66 -13.20 2.81
N GLN A 296 21.70 -13.48 4.12
CA GLN A 296 21.29 -12.52 5.15
C GLN A 296 22.04 -11.18 5.05
N TRP A 297 23.35 -11.21 4.86
CA TRP A 297 24.16 -9.99 4.74
C TRP A 297 23.71 -9.10 3.57
N LEU A 298 23.27 -9.69 2.45
CA LEU A 298 22.81 -8.96 1.27
C LEU A 298 21.43 -8.33 1.50
N ARG A 299 20.56 -9.03 2.24
CA ARG A 299 19.27 -8.51 2.68
C ARG A 299 19.42 -7.31 3.63
N GLU A 300 20.32 -7.42 4.61
CA GLU A 300 20.61 -6.34 5.54
C GLU A 300 21.24 -5.13 4.83
N PHE A 301 22.19 -5.38 3.93
CA PHE A 301 22.82 -4.34 3.12
C PHE A 301 21.82 -3.62 2.21
N SER A 302 20.99 -4.36 1.46
CA SER A 302 19.95 -3.77 0.61
C SER A 302 18.92 -2.98 1.42
N GLY A 303 18.51 -3.49 2.59
CA GLY A 303 17.67 -2.77 3.53
C GLY A 303 18.29 -1.47 4.04
N ALA A 304 19.60 -1.46 4.33
CA ALA A 304 20.32 -0.25 4.73
C ALA A 304 20.39 0.80 3.61
N ILE A 305 20.63 0.37 2.36
CA ILE A 305 20.60 1.27 1.19
C ILE A 305 19.20 1.86 1.00
N PHE A 306 18.14 1.05 1.08
CA PHE A 306 16.77 1.57 0.99
C PHE A 306 16.44 2.58 2.09
N LYS A 307 16.88 2.35 3.33
CA LYS A 307 16.75 3.34 4.41
C LYS A 307 17.50 4.64 4.08
N ALA A 308 18.70 4.55 3.50
CA ALA A 308 19.48 5.72 3.11
C ALA A 308 18.82 6.52 1.97
N VAL A 309 18.24 5.84 0.97
CA VAL A 309 17.45 6.45 -0.11
C VAL A 309 16.34 7.31 0.49
N TRP A 310 15.53 6.72 1.37
CA TRP A 310 14.40 7.42 1.99
C TRP A 310 14.84 8.51 2.98
N ALA A 311 15.88 8.29 3.78
CA ALA A 311 16.41 9.31 4.67
C ALA A 311 16.94 10.53 3.90
N SER A 312 17.62 10.32 2.78
CA SER A 312 18.07 11.42 1.90
C SER A 312 16.89 12.17 1.28
N TYR A 313 15.82 11.44 0.93
CA TYR A 313 14.61 12.05 0.40
C TYR A 313 13.93 12.93 1.45
N ASP A 314 13.66 12.40 2.64
CA ASP A 314 12.96 13.12 3.71
C ASP A 314 13.75 14.34 4.21
N SER A 315 15.08 14.20 4.36
CA SER A 315 15.92 15.24 4.95
C SER A 315 16.34 16.34 3.98
N PHE A 316 16.35 16.07 2.67
CA PHE A 316 16.89 16.99 1.68
C PHE A 316 15.99 17.16 0.46
N PHE A 317 15.62 16.07 -0.23
CA PHE A 317 14.94 16.22 -1.52
C PHE A 317 13.50 16.69 -1.39
N LYS A 318 12.74 16.20 -0.41
CA LYS A 318 11.35 16.63 -0.20
C LYS A 318 11.27 18.12 0.15
N PRO A 319 12.02 18.65 1.15
CA PRO A 319 12.04 20.09 1.43
C PRO A 319 12.55 20.91 0.23
N MET A 320 13.60 20.45 -0.44
CA MET A 320 14.23 21.24 -1.49
C MET A 320 13.50 21.18 -2.83
N PHE A 321 12.90 20.07 -3.22
CA PHE A 321 12.34 19.89 -4.57
C PHE A 321 10.84 19.61 -4.60
N GLY A 322 10.21 19.41 -3.44
CA GLY A 322 8.78 19.16 -3.30
C GLY A 322 8.47 17.66 -3.11
N ASP A 323 7.19 17.34 -2.99
CA ASP A 323 6.76 15.99 -2.65
C ASP A 323 6.97 15.00 -3.82
N GLY A 324 7.70 13.92 -3.56
CA GLY A 324 7.98 12.82 -4.46
C GLY A 324 7.13 11.56 -4.21
N GLU A 325 6.19 11.61 -3.26
CA GLU A 325 5.29 10.53 -2.88
C GLU A 325 3.83 10.78 -3.27
N ARG A 326 3.43 12.05 -3.38
CA ARG A 326 2.06 12.48 -3.63
C ARG A 326 2.02 13.69 -4.55
N SER A 327 1.07 13.69 -5.48
CA SER A 327 0.71 14.87 -6.26
C SER A 327 0.00 15.90 -5.38
N ILE A 328 0.74 16.90 -4.93
CA ILE A 328 0.18 18.11 -4.32
C ILE A 328 -0.07 19.11 -5.46
N ALA A 329 -1.23 19.79 -5.44
CA ALA A 329 -1.49 20.87 -6.40
C ALA A 329 -0.51 22.01 -6.14
N ASP A 330 0.15 22.49 -7.19
CA ASP A 330 1.14 23.56 -7.12
C ASP A 330 0.46 24.85 -6.63
N GLY A 331 0.78 25.31 -5.41
CA GLY A 331 0.37 26.63 -4.92
C GLY A 331 -0.11 26.67 -3.47
N GLY A 332 0.81 26.98 -2.55
CA GLY A 332 0.51 27.40 -1.18
C GLY A 332 1.72 27.11 -0.30
N ASP A 333 2.42 28.18 0.11
CA ASP A 333 3.64 28.15 0.92
C ASP A 333 3.60 27.12 2.04
N ASP A 334 4.78 26.53 2.30
CA ASP A 334 5.07 25.71 3.46
C ASP A 334 4.51 26.38 4.72
N VAL A 335 3.40 25.88 5.24
CA VAL A 335 3.05 26.12 6.64
C VAL A 335 3.87 25.11 7.42
N ASP A 336 4.98 25.62 7.93
CA ASP A 336 5.75 25.06 9.03
C ASP A 336 4.77 24.69 10.17
N ASP A 337 4.35 23.42 10.22
CA ASP A 337 3.64 22.87 11.37
C ASP A 337 4.65 22.74 12.50
N GLY A 338 4.81 23.85 13.23
CA GLY A 338 5.68 23.95 14.39
C GLY A 338 5.44 22.84 15.41
N GLU A 339 6.45 21.98 15.57
CA GLU A 339 6.77 21.37 16.84
C GLU A 339 7.08 22.49 17.85
N ASP A 340 6.09 22.94 18.62
CA ASP A 340 6.30 23.49 19.97
C ASP A 340 4.96 23.67 20.70
N ALA A 341 4.26 22.55 20.94
CA ALA A 341 3.06 22.52 21.77
C ALA A 341 3.17 21.58 22.97
N VAL A 342 4.36 21.29 23.51
CA VAL A 342 4.50 20.77 24.88
C VAL A 342 5.85 21.14 25.47
N LYS A 343 5.95 22.28 26.17
CA LYS A 343 6.65 22.40 27.47
C LYS A 343 6.53 23.81 28.05
N ASN A 344 6.25 23.83 29.35
CA ASN A 344 6.37 24.94 30.30
C ASN A 344 5.21 25.95 30.41
N GLY A 345 4.09 25.43 30.92
CA GLY A 345 3.34 26.17 31.92
C GLY A 345 4.16 26.28 33.21
N ARG A 346 4.72 27.46 33.49
CA ARG A 346 4.91 28.06 34.83
C ARG A 346 5.67 29.38 34.72
N SER A 347 5.17 30.37 35.47
CA SER A 347 5.80 31.65 35.80
C SER A 347 5.58 32.79 34.80
N LEU A 348 4.58 33.64 35.07
CA LEU A 348 4.75 35.10 35.22
C LEU A 348 3.39 35.76 35.53
N ALA A 349 2.85 35.45 36.70
CA ALA A 349 1.93 36.36 37.39
C ALA A 349 2.78 37.32 38.23
N SER A 350 3.32 38.37 37.62
CA SER A 350 3.75 39.56 38.36
C SER A 350 4.05 40.70 37.40
N ARG A 351 3.47 41.85 37.76
CA ARG A 351 3.82 43.23 37.36
C ARG A 351 2.94 43.87 36.28
N MET A 352 2.37 44.99 36.75
CA MET A 352 1.80 46.12 36.00
C MET A 352 0.30 46.05 35.72
N SER A 353 -0.49 46.34 36.75
CA SER A 353 -1.47 47.43 36.69
C SER A 353 -2.06 47.70 38.08
N LYS A 354 -1.63 48.78 38.74
CA LYS A 354 -2.38 49.40 39.85
C LYS A 354 -2.13 50.91 39.85
N SER A 355 -3.14 51.66 39.43
CA SER A 355 -3.49 52.97 39.99
C SER A 355 -4.98 53.18 39.73
N PRO A 356 -5.84 53.15 40.77
CA PRO A 356 -7.22 53.58 40.67
C PRO A 356 -7.38 55.01 41.19
N ILE A 357 -8.05 55.84 40.39
CA ILE A 357 -8.63 57.12 40.79
C ILE A 357 -9.89 56.81 41.61
N GLN A 358 -9.95 57.29 42.85
CA GLN A 358 -11.13 57.26 43.73
C GLN A 358 -12.03 58.48 43.46
N PRO A 359 -13.36 58.36 43.64
CA PRO A 359 -14.23 59.51 43.87
C PRO A 359 -14.35 59.85 45.37
N ASP A 360 -14.44 61.15 45.63
CA ASP A 360 -14.61 61.86 46.90
C ASP A 360 -16.05 61.79 47.49
N GLU A 361 -16.16 62.29 48.73
CA GLU A 361 -17.31 62.41 49.67
C GLU A 361 -17.33 61.26 50.71
N GLU A 362 -17.15 61.48 52.01
CA GLU A 362 -17.82 62.46 52.87
C GLU A 362 -17.04 62.60 54.21
N LYS A 363 -16.79 63.84 54.66
CA LYS A 363 -16.14 64.15 55.94
C LYS A 363 -16.81 65.38 56.58
N ALA A 364 -17.50 65.17 57.70
CA ALA A 364 -17.84 66.14 58.78
C ALA A 364 -18.86 65.44 59.69
N GLU A 365 -18.86 65.44 61.02
CA GLU A 365 -18.12 66.16 62.07
C GLU A 365 -18.46 65.45 63.41
N MET A 366 -17.52 65.34 64.34
CA MET A 366 -17.83 65.52 65.78
C MET A 366 -16.58 65.91 66.59
N GLN A 367 -16.51 67.21 66.86
CA GLN A 367 -15.79 67.99 67.88
C GLN A 367 -15.34 67.30 69.18
N ILE A 368 -14.09 67.57 69.62
CA ILE A 368 -13.72 67.95 71.01
C ILE A 368 -12.55 68.97 71.01
N ARG A 369 -12.84 70.17 71.52
CA ARG A 369 -12.02 71.21 72.22
C ARG A 369 -10.57 71.52 71.78
N GLY A 370 -10.35 72.80 71.49
CA GLY A 370 -9.07 73.51 71.51
C GLY A 370 -9.21 74.90 70.93
#